data_AF-A0A0F9EFR3-F1
#
_entry.id   AF-A0A0F9EFR3-F1
#
_cell.length_a   1.000
_cell.length_b   1.000
_cell.length_c   1.000
_cell.angle_alpha   90.00
_cell.angle_beta   90.00
_cell.angle_gamma   90.00
#
_symmetry.space_group_name_H-M   'P 1'
#
loop_
_entity.id
_entity.type
_entity.pdbx_description
1 polymer ?
#
loop_
_entity_poly.entity_id
_entity_poly.type
_entity_poly.pdbx_seq_one_letter_code
_entity_poly.pdbx_strand_id
1 'polypeptide(L)'
;MNMDATYSPEDNKLRLYAATRLDPELYERVKAAGYRWAPKQELFVAPRWTPEAEDLALELASEIGDEGTSLADRAEERAERFDGYSEKRGNEAEQARESVASIADNIPLGQPILVGHHSEKRARRDAQKIENGMRKAVNLWKTSKYWTARAAGVQRHADYKALPNVRRRRIKTLEAERRKYQRNVDADAKPLALWATTPDSAAVAFAKRYG
;
A
#
# COMPACT_ATOMS: atom_id res chain seq x y z
N MET A 1 -0.94 19.74 -17.45
CA MET A 1 -1.75 19.31 -16.29
C MET A 1 -0.87 19.47 -15.07
N ASN A 2 -1.34 20.00 -13.93
CA ASN A 2 -0.47 20.19 -12.76
C ASN A 2 -0.37 18.86 -11.98
N MET A 3 0.34 17.90 -12.56
CA MET A 3 0.71 16.65 -11.89
C MET A 3 2.22 16.57 -11.81
N ASP A 4 2.70 16.04 -10.71
CA ASP A 4 4.11 15.70 -10.57
C ASP A 4 4.26 14.19 -10.69
N ALA A 5 5.28 13.74 -11.40
CA ALA A 5 5.63 12.33 -11.50
C ALA A 5 7.01 12.10 -10.90
N THR A 6 7.16 11.01 -10.15
CA THR A 6 8.45 10.62 -9.58
C THR A 6 8.75 9.14 -9.78
N TYR A 7 10.03 8.83 -9.86
CA TYR A 7 10.55 7.47 -9.87
C TYR A 7 11.48 7.23 -8.67
N SER A 8 11.42 6.01 -8.11
CA SER A 8 12.42 5.56 -7.13
C SER A 8 13.08 4.26 -7.56
N PRO A 9 14.41 4.24 -7.77
CA PRO A 9 15.14 2.99 -8.00
C PRO A 9 15.22 2.11 -6.75
N GLU A 10 14.92 2.63 -5.55
CA GLU A 10 14.93 1.85 -4.31
C GLU A 10 13.75 0.87 -4.20
N ASP A 11 12.63 1.15 -4.86
CA ASP A 11 11.51 0.22 -4.93
C ASP A 11 10.97 -0.03 -6.34
N ASN A 12 11.64 0.54 -7.35
CA ASN A 12 11.30 0.46 -8.76
C ASN A 12 9.88 0.95 -9.06
N LYS A 13 9.39 1.97 -8.35
CA LYS A 13 8.01 2.46 -8.51
C LYS A 13 7.95 3.85 -9.13
N LEU A 14 6.94 4.04 -9.97
CA LEU A 14 6.48 5.33 -10.43
C LEU A 14 5.33 5.82 -9.53
N ARG A 15 5.31 7.12 -9.26
CA ARG A 15 4.24 7.77 -8.49
C ARG A 15 3.76 8.99 -9.25
N LEU A 16 2.45 9.22 -9.21
CA LEU A 16 1.80 10.40 -9.74
C LEU A 16 1.10 11.13 -8.61
N TYR A 17 1.43 12.41 -8.47
CA TYR A 17 0.82 13.33 -7.53
C TYR A 17 -0.15 14.22 -8.31
N ALA A 18 -1.43 14.11 -7.98
CA ALA A 18 -2.48 14.91 -8.61
C ALA A 18 -2.92 16.00 -7.62
N ALA A 19 -2.86 17.27 -8.03
CA ALA A 19 -3.32 18.38 -7.19
C ALA A 19 -4.84 18.36 -6.93
N THR A 20 -5.60 17.72 -7.82
CA THR A 20 -7.05 17.61 -7.72
C THR A 20 -7.52 16.19 -8.06
N ARG A 21 -8.77 15.89 -7.70
CA ARG A 21 -9.40 14.62 -8.04
C ARG A 21 -9.49 14.47 -9.56
N LEU A 22 -9.05 13.32 -10.06
CA LEU A 22 -9.16 12.97 -11.47
C LEU A 22 -10.62 12.78 -11.86
N ASP A 23 -10.96 13.22 -13.06
CA ASP A 23 -12.22 12.84 -13.69
C ASP A 23 -12.26 11.32 -13.97
N PRO A 24 -13.45 10.72 -14.17
CA PRO A 24 -13.57 9.28 -14.32
C PRO A 24 -12.79 8.69 -15.52
N GLU A 25 -12.69 9.42 -16.63
CA GLU A 25 -12.01 8.95 -17.83
C GLU A 25 -10.51 8.89 -17.59
N LEU A 26 -9.92 9.96 -17.06
CA LEU A 26 -8.51 9.98 -16.71
C LEU A 26 -8.17 8.99 -15.59
N TYR A 27 -9.05 8.80 -14.61
CA TYR A 27 -8.86 7.80 -13.56
C TYR A 27 -8.73 6.38 -14.13
N GLU A 28 -9.61 6.00 -15.06
CA GLU A 28 -9.53 4.69 -15.71
C GLU A 28 -8.30 4.57 -16.61
N ARG A 29 -7.86 5.64 -17.28
CA ARG A 29 -6.57 5.65 -18.02
C ARG A 29 -5.38 5.40 -17.10
N VAL A 30 -5.31 6.10 -15.97
CA VAL A 30 -4.26 5.94 -14.94
C VAL A 30 -4.24 4.52 -14.41
N LYS A 31 -5.41 3.96 -14.11
CA LYS A 31 -5.55 2.58 -13.66
C LYS A 31 -5.18 1.55 -14.73
N ALA A 32 -5.53 1.79 -16.00
CA ALA A 32 -5.19 0.93 -17.12
C ALA A 32 -3.67 0.87 -17.36
N ALA A 33 -2.96 1.98 -17.12
CA ALA A 33 -1.49 2.02 -17.11
C ALA A 33 -0.86 1.37 -15.86
N GLY A 34 -1.66 0.75 -14.98
CA GLY A 34 -1.17 -0.05 -13.85
C GLY A 34 -0.99 0.71 -12.54
N TYR A 35 -1.35 1.99 -12.49
CA TYR A 35 -1.33 2.76 -11.26
C TYR A 35 -2.47 2.37 -10.30
N ARG A 36 -2.21 2.48 -9.01
CA ARG A 36 -3.18 2.22 -7.94
C ARG A 36 -3.26 3.42 -7.01
N TRP A 37 -4.48 3.82 -6.65
CA TRP A 37 -4.68 4.87 -5.66
C TRP A 37 -4.21 4.43 -4.27
N ALA A 38 -3.33 5.21 -3.65
CA ALA A 38 -2.83 5.01 -2.30
C ALA A 38 -3.46 6.06 -1.36
N PRO A 39 -4.65 5.80 -0.78
CA PRO A 39 -5.45 6.83 -0.10
C PRO A 39 -4.80 7.45 1.13
N LYS A 40 -3.82 6.76 1.75
CA LYS A 40 -3.08 7.29 2.91
C LYS A 40 -1.87 8.16 2.53
N GLN A 41 -1.47 8.12 1.27
CA GLN A 41 -0.37 8.91 0.71
C GLN A 41 -0.88 9.93 -0.32
N GLU A 42 -2.18 9.88 -0.64
CA GLU A 42 -2.85 10.77 -1.60
C GLU A 42 -2.16 10.84 -2.97
N LEU A 43 -1.65 9.70 -3.43
CA LEU A 43 -0.96 9.57 -4.70
C LEU A 43 -1.39 8.31 -5.44
N PHE A 44 -1.12 8.27 -6.73
CA PHE A 44 -1.22 7.06 -7.54
C PHE A 44 0.16 6.39 -7.64
N VAL A 45 0.23 5.08 -7.45
CA VAL A 45 1.50 4.33 -7.49
C VAL A 45 1.42 3.16 -8.46
N ALA A 46 2.35 3.10 -9.41
CA ALA A 46 2.61 1.90 -10.18
C ALA A 46 3.56 0.99 -9.38
N PRO A 47 3.25 -0.29 -9.16
CA PRO A 47 4.03 -1.17 -8.30
C PRO A 47 5.40 -1.56 -8.88
N ARG A 48 5.61 -1.31 -10.17
CA ARG A 48 6.88 -1.41 -10.88
C ARG A 48 6.89 -0.40 -12.04
N TRP A 49 8.07 -0.01 -12.51
CA TRP A 49 8.22 0.70 -13.79
C TRP A 49 7.84 -0.22 -14.96
N THR A 50 7.10 0.33 -15.92
CA THR A 50 6.82 -0.24 -17.25
C THR A 50 6.81 0.91 -18.27
N PRO A 51 7.08 0.64 -19.56
CA PRO A 51 7.00 1.67 -20.60
C PRO A 51 5.63 2.38 -20.62
N GLU A 52 4.53 1.63 -20.49
CA GLU A 52 3.17 2.20 -20.53
C GLU A 52 2.89 3.13 -19.34
N ALA A 53 3.44 2.80 -18.16
CA ALA A 53 3.30 3.63 -16.97
C ALA A 53 4.18 4.88 -17.04
N GLU A 54 5.36 4.77 -17.66
CA GLU A 54 6.27 5.90 -17.92
C GLU A 54 5.69 6.86 -18.96
N ASP A 55 5.20 6.35 -20.08
CA ASP A 55 4.59 7.14 -21.15
C ASP A 55 3.44 7.99 -20.61
N LEU A 56 2.54 7.39 -19.83
CA LEU A 56 1.44 8.13 -19.21
C LEU A 56 1.95 9.16 -18.18
N ALA A 57 3.00 8.83 -17.42
CA ALA A 57 3.57 9.78 -16.47
C ALA A 57 4.17 11.00 -17.18
N LEU A 58 4.92 10.79 -18.26
CA LEU A 58 5.48 11.87 -19.08
C LEU A 58 4.37 12.67 -19.78
N GLU A 59 3.30 12.03 -20.25
CA GLU A 59 2.15 12.74 -20.83
C GLU A 59 1.51 13.70 -19.80
N LEU A 60 1.30 13.23 -18.56
CA LEU A 60 0.57 13.97 -17.54
C LEU A 60 1.43 15.01 -16.81
N ALA A 61 2.70 14.71 -16.56
CA ALA A 61 3.62 15.52 -15.75
C ALA A 61 4.76 16.18 -16.54
N SER A 62 4.90 15.91 -17.84
CA SER A 62 6.00 16.37 -18.73
C SER A 62 7.39 15.83 -18.40
N GLU A 63 7.70 15.63 -17.12
CA GLU A 63 8.94 15.02 -16.64
C GLU A 63 8.68 14.03 -15.51
N ILE A 64 9.65 13.15 -15.26
CA ILE A 64 9.67 12.24 -14.12
C ILE A 64 10.90 12.59 -13.27
N GLY A 65 10.64 13.16 -12.10
CA GLY A 65 11.68 13.52 -11.14
C GLY A 65 12.11 12.35 -10.25
N ASP A 66 13.13 12.60 -9.43
CA ASP A 66 13.49 11.67 -8.36
C ASP A 66 12.47 11.73 -7.22
N GLU A 67 12.14 10.58 -6.67
CA GLU A 67 11.28 10.49 -5.50
C GLU A 67 11.96 11.11 -4.26
N GLY A 68 11.38 12.20 -3.75
CA GLY A 68 11.91 12.94 -2.61
C GLY A 68 11.79 12.21 -1.26
N THR A 69 10.86 11.25 -1.13
CA THR A 69 10.68 10.48 0.12
C THR A 69 11.35 9.11 0.02
N SER A 70 12.33 8.84 0.87
CA SER A 70 13.07 7.58 0.85
C SER A 70 12.21 6.39 1.29
N LEU A 71 12.69 5.17 1.02
CA LEU A 71 12.02 3.97 1.52
C LEU A 71 12.03 3.89 3.05
N ALA A 72 13.02 4.51 3.71
CA ALA A 72 13.10 4.61 5.16
C ALA A 72 12.03 5.56 5.71
N ASP A 73 11.92 6.77 5.16
CA ASP A 73 10.92 7.76 5.60
C ASP A 73 9.49 7.21 5.43
N ARG A 74 9.19 6.58 4.28
CA ARG A 74 7.87 5.93 4.06
C ARG A 74 7.60 4.77 5.02
N ALA A 75 8.65 4.08 5.47
CA ALA A 75 8.54 3.02 6.45
C ALA A 75 8.30 3.58 7.86
N GLU A 76 8.95 4.68 8.21
CA GLU A 76 8.76 5.41 9.46
C GLU A 76 7.32 5.93 9.59
N GLU A 77 6.84 6.71 8.61
CA GLU A 77 5.44 7.19 8.59
C GLU A 77 4.42 6.04 8.71
N ARG A 78 4.73 4.90 8.10
CA ARG A 78 3.87 3.71 8.16
C ARG A 78 3.94 3.03 9.52
N ALA A 79 5.10 2.96 10.14
CA ALA A 79 5.27 2.43 11.48
C ALA A 79 4.54 3.31 12.50
N GLU A 80 4.70 4.63 12.42
CA GLU A 80 4.02 5.60 13.30
C GLU A 80 2.48 5.46 13.22
N ARG A 81 1.92 5.33 12.00
CA ARG A 81 0.48 5.03 11.84
C ARG A 81 0.06 3.73 12.52
N PHE A 82 0.89 2.69 12.45
CA PHE A 82 0.59 1.41 13.11
C PHE A 82 0.75 1.51 14.62
N ASP A 83 1.67 2.31 15.13
CA ASP A 83 1.81 2.59 16.55
C ASP A 83 0.58 3.34 17.08
N GLY A 84 0.06 4.33 16.34
CA GLY A 84 -1.21 4.98 16.67
C GLY A 84 -2.40 4.01 16.68
N TYR A 85 -2.45 3.03 15.78
CA TYR A 85 -3.47 1.97 15.82
C TYR A 85 -3.28 1.04 17.02
N SER A 86 -2.03 0.71 17.35
CA SER A 86 -1.68 -0.12 18.51
C SER A 86 -2.11 0.54 19.81
N GLU A 87 -1.75 1.82 19.99
CA GLU A 87 -2.09 2.62 21.17
C GLU A 87 -3.61 2.74 21.34
N LYS A 88 -4.32 3.14 20.28
CA LYS A 88 -5.79 3.23 20.33
C LYS A 88 -6.43 1.92 20.78
N ARG A 89 -6.00 0.79 20.23
CA ARG A 89 -6.54 -0.53 20.63
C ARG A 89 -6.11 -0.94 22.03
N GLY A 90 -4.93 -0.53 22.49
CA GLY A 90 -4.48 -0.72 23.87
C GLY A 90 -5.37 0.02 24.86
N ASN A 91 -5.65 1.30 24.59
CA ASN A 91 -6.53 2.13 25.41
C ASN A 91 -7.97 1.59 25.46
N GLU A 92 -8.52 1.17 24.30
CA GLU A 92 -9.84 0.53 24.26
C GLU A 92 -9.87 -0.81 25.02
N ALA A 93 -8.78 -1.58 25.02
CA ALA A 93 -8.68 -2.82 25.77
C ALA A 93 -8.68 -2.56 27.28
N GLU A 94 -7.94 -1.54 27.72
CA GLU A 94 -7.87 -1.14 29.12
C GLU A 94 -9.22 -0.65 29.63
N GLN A 95 -9.89 0.23 28.88
CA GLN A 95 -11.25 0.69 29.22
C GLN A 95 -12.24 -0.48 29.32
N ALA A 96 -12.14 -1.48 28.43
CA ALA A 96 -12.98 -2.67 28.50
C ALA A 96 -12.69 -3.51 29.75
N ARG A 97 -11.41 -3.60 30.16
CA ARG A 97 -10.97 -4.28 31.37
C ARG A 97 -11.46 -3.57 32.63
N GLU A 98 -11.31 -2.25 32.70
CA GLU A 98 -11.80 -1.40 33.80
C GLU A 98 -13.33 -1.49 33.95
N SER A 99 -14.06 -1.46 32.83
CA SER A 99 -15.51 -1.64 32.83
C SER A 99 -15.92 -3.02 33.38
N VAL A 100 -15.14 -4.07 33.13
CA VAL A 100 -15.40 -5.38 33.74
C VAL A 100 -15.06 -5.38 35.23
N ALA A 101 -13.91 -4.81 35.60
CA ALA A 101 -13.47 -4.74 36.99
C ALA A 101 -14.53 -4.06 37.87
N SER A 102 -15.06 -2.92 37.45
CA SER A 102 -16.14 -2.22 38.17
C SER A 102 -17.42 -3.06 38.35
N ILE A 103 -17.77 -3.95 37.40
CA ILE A 103 -18.90 -4.87 37.58
C ILE A 103 -18.55 -5.95 38.60
N ALA A 104 -17.33 -6.51 38.50
CA ALA A 104 -16.85 -7.56 39.38
C ALA A 104 -16.67 -7.09 40.83
N ASP A 105 -16.24 -5.85 41.07
CA ASP A 105 -16.09 -5.25 42.41
C ASP A 105 -17.42 -5.19 43.18
N ASN A 106 -18.54 -5.17 42.46
CA ASN A 106 -19.88 -5.19 43.04
C ASN A 106 -20.42 -6.61 43.31
N ILE A 107 -19.63 -7.66 43.04
CA ILE A 107 -20.00 -9.06 43.23
C ILE A 107 -19.12 -9.68 44.33
N PRO A 108 -19.70 -10.19 45.43
CA PRO A 108 -18.93 -10.91 46.45
C PRO A 108 -18.17 -12.11 45.84
N LEU A 109 -16.85 -12.11 46.00
CA LEU A 109 -16.00 -13.16 45.44
C LEU A 109 -16.35 -14.53 46.00
N GLY A 110 -16.47 -15.53 45.11
CA GLY A 110 -16.76 -16.92 45.47
C GLY A 110 -18.24 -17.23 45.73
N GLN A 111 -19.15 -16.25 45.65
CA GLN A 111 -20.58 -16.51 45.79
C GLN A 111 -21.11 -17.24 44.54
N PRO A 112 -21.67 -18.47 44.66
CA PRO A 112 -22.29 -19.16 43.53
C PRO A 112 -23.59 -18.45 43.11
N ILE A 113 -23.98 -18.61 41.84
CA ILE A 113 -25.29 -18.15 41.36
C ILE A 113 -26.37 -18.98 42.06
N LEU A 114 -27.18 -18.33 42.91
CA LEU A 114 -28.27 -18.96 43.65
C LEU A 114 -29.46 -19.21 42.70
N VAL A 115 -29.62 -20.46 42.24
CA VAL A 115 -30.71 -20.87 41.35
C VAL A 115 -32.06 -20.82 42.08
N GLY A 116 -33.08 -20.21 41.45
CA GLY A 116 -34.41 -20.03 42.04
C GLY A 116 -34.54 -18.82 42.98
N HIS A 117 -33.45 -18.09 43.24
CA HIS A 117 -33.47 -16.89 44.08
C HIS A 117 -33.80 -15.63 43.26
N HIS A 118 -34.41 -14.61 43.88
CA HIS A 118 -34.78 -13.37 43.18
C HIS A 118 -33.59 -12.62 42.54
N SER A 119 -32.36 -12.84 43.04
CA SER A 119 -31.13 -12.25 42.51
C SER A 119 -30.51 -13.00 41.32
N GLU A 120 -30.99 -14.21 41.01
CA GLU A 120 -30.44 -15.10 39.97
C GLU A 120 -30.30 -14.40 38.61
N LYS A 121 -31.35 -13.70 38.19
CA LYS A 121 -31.39 -12.98 36.90
C LYS A 121 -30.33 -11.89 36.81
N ARG A 122 -30.05 -11.20 37.92
CA ARG A 122 -29.00 -10.17 38.00
C ARG A 122 -27.62 -10.82 37.93
N ALA A 123 -27.38 -11.84 38.76
CA ALA A 123 -26.11 -12.56 38.80
C ALA A 123 -25.72 -13.15 37.43
N ARG A 124 -26.68 -13.78 36.71
CA ARG A 124 -26.44 -14.29 35.34
C ARG A 124 -26.10 -13.18 34.35
N ARG A 125 -26.81 -12.05 34.41
CA ARG A 125 -26.56 -10.90 33.52
C ARG A 125 -25.18 -10.31 33.78
N ASP A 126 -24.78 -10.16 35.04
CA ASP A 126 -23.48 -9.60 35.40
C ASP A 126 -22.35 -10.55 34.98
N ALA A 127 -22.50 -11.87 35.19
CA ALA A 127 -21.57 -12.88 34.68
C ALA A 127 -21.42 -12.81 33.15
N GLN A 128 -22.53 -12.70 32.41
CA GLN A 128 -22.50 -12.57 30.95
C GLN A 128 -21.81 -11.28 30.48
N LYS A 129 -22.05 -10.15 31.18
CA LYS A 129 -21.37 -8.88 30.89
C LYS A 129 -19.87 -8.97 31.14
N ILE A 130 -19.47 -9.57 32.26
CA ILE A 130 -18.05 -9.80 32.60
C ILE A 130 -17.40 -10.67 31.52
N GLU A 131 -18.01 -11.80 31.15
CA GLU A 131 -17.46 -12.70 30.12
C GLU A 131 -17.28 -11.99 28.77
N ASN A 132 -18.34 -11.31 28.29
CA ASN A 132 -18.29 -10.60 27.02
C ASN A 132 -17.30 -9.42 27.04
N GLY A 133 -17.26 -8.67 28.15
CA GLY A 133 -16.32 -7.57 28.35
C GLY A 133 -14.87 -8.05 28.36
N MET A 134 -14.57 -9.15 29.06
CA MET A 134 -13.24 -9.74 29.07
C MET A 134 -12.83 -10.27 27.70
N ARG A 135 -13.74 -10.96 26.99
CA ARG A 135 -13.49 -11.41 25.62
C ARG A 135 -13.15 -10.22 24.71
N LYS A 136 -13.89 -9.11 24.84
CA LYS A 136 -13.62 -7.86 24.11
C LYS A 136 -12.25 -7.28 24.48
N ALA A 137 -11.93 -7.16 25.77
CA ALA A 137 -10.65 -6.63 26.24
C ALA A 137 -9.46 -7.43 25.68
N VAL A 138 -9.52 -8.76 25.76
CA VAL A 138 -8.49 -9.65 25.22
C VAL A 138 -8.34 -9.51 23.71
N ASN A 139 -9.44 -9.43 22.96
CA ASN A 139 -9.39 -9.27 21.51
C ASN A 139 -8.77 -7.92 21.09
N LEU A 140 -9.12 -6.84 21.80
CA LEU A 140 -8.54 -5.51 21.56
C LEU A 140 -7.05 -5.49 21.90
N TRP A 141 -6.66 -6.09 23.02
CA TRP A 141 -5.25 -6.22 23.42
C TRP A 141 -4.44 -7.03 22.39
N LYS A 142 -4.96 -8.17 21.91
CA LYS A 142 -4.32 -8.95 20.83
C LYS A 142 -4.17 -8.11 19.56
N THR A 143 -5.18 -7.31 19.23
CA THR A 143 -5.15 -6.41 18.07
C THR A 143 -4.09 -5.32 18.24
N SER A 144 -3.95 -4.76 19.43
CA SER A 144 -2.88 -3.81 19.77
C SER A 144 -1.50 -4.44 19.53
N LYS A 145 -1.25 -5.63 20.10
CA LYS A 145 0.02 -6.36 19.91
C LYS A 145 0.28 -6.73 18.45
N TYR A 146 -0.75 -7.06 17.69
CA TYR A 146 -0.63 -7.28 16.25
C TYR A 146 -0.09 -6.03 15.54
N TRP A 147 -0.62 -4.85 15.84
CA TRP A 147 -0.15 -3.60 15.24
C TRP A 147 1.26 -3.23 15.68
N THR A 148 1.62 -3.44 16.96
CA THR A 148 3.01 -3.26 17.43
C THR A 148 3.98 -4.14 16.63
N ALA A 149 3.64 -5.42 16.44
CA ALA A 149 4.49 -6.33 15.67
C ALA A 149 4.59 -5.94 14.19
N ARG A 150 3.51 -5.39 13.63
CA ARG A 150 3.48 -4.88 12.25
C ARG A 150 4.34 -3.62 12.08
N ALA A 151 4.33 -2.69 13.02
CA ALA A 151 5.19 -1.51 13.01
C ALA A 151 6.68 -1.91 12.98
N ALA A 152 7.10 -2.78 13.90
CA ALA A 152 8.46 -3.33 13.92
C ALA A 152 8.80 -4.14 12.66
N GLY A 153 7.82 -4.80 12.03
CA GLY A 153 8.01 -5.50 10.76
C GLY A 153 8.28 -4.56 9.58
N VAL A 154 7.64 -3.38 9.57
CA VAL A 154 7.85 -2.36 8.52
C VAL A 154 9.26 -1.78 8.60
N GLN A 155 9.72 -1.42 9.80
CA GLN A 155 11.08 -0.92 10.02
C GLN A 155 12.13 -1.95 9.60
N ARG A 156 12.02 -3.19 10.09
CA ARG A 156 12.93 -4.29 9.70
C ARG A 156 12.98 -4.53 8.20
N HIS A 157 11.85 -4.39 7.51
CA HIS A 157 11.81 -4.51 6.06
C HIS A 157 12.58 -3.36 5.38
N ALA A 158 12.46 -2.13 5.88
CA ALA A 158 13.22 -1.01 5.36
C ALA A 158 14.73 -1.19 5.58
N ASP A 159 15.14 -1.59 6.79
CA ASP A 159 16.53 -1.89 7.13
C ASP A 159 17.10 -2.96 6.21
N TYR A 160 16.35 -4.05 6.01
CA TYR A 160 16.73 -5.13 5.10
C TYR A 160 16.93 -4.63 3.66
N LYS A 161 16.03 -3.76 3.17
CA LYS A 161 16.11 -3.18 1.82
C LYS A 161 17.26 -2.19 1.67
N ALA A 162 17.73 -1.60 2.77
CA ALA A 162 18.86 -0.69 2.80
C ALA A 162 20.23 -1.42 2.82
N LEU A 163 20.27 -2.72 3.13
CA LEU A 163 21.51 -3.49 3.18
C LEU A 163 22.30 -3.42 1.85
N PRO A 164 23.65 -3.27 1.89
CA PRO A 164 24.46 -3.09 0.68
C PRO A 164 24.33 -4.23 -0.35
N ASN A 165 24.26 -5.48 0.13
CA ASN A 165 24.09 -6.65 -0.75
C ASN A 165 22.71 -6.68 -1.43
N VAL A 166 21.65 -6.24 -0.73
CA VAL A 166 20.29 -6.15 -1.27
C VAL A 166 20.20 -5.02 -2.30
N ARG A 167 20.76 -3.84 -1.99
CA ARG A 167 20.88 -2.72 -2.95
C ARG A 167 21.64 -3.14 -4.22
N ARG A 168 22.80 -3.77 -4.06
CA ARG A 168 23.60 -4.28 -5.20
C ARG A 168 22.82 -5.26 -6.08
N ARG A 169 22.09 -6.20 -5.48
CA ARG A 169 21.26 -7.16 -6.25
C ARG A 169 20.17 -6.43 -7.04
N ARG A 170 19.52 -5.43 -6.44
CA ARG A 170 18.51 -4.60 -7.12
C ARG A 170 19.12 -3.84 -8.31
N ILE A 171 20.25 -3.18 -8.13
CA ILE A 171 20.96 -2.47 -9.20
C ILE A 171 21.24 -3.42 -10.37
N LYS A 172 21.79 -4.62 -10.09
CA LYS A 172 22.04 -5.63 -11.13
C LYS A 172 20.78 -6.04 -11.89
N THR A 173 19.65 -6.18 -11.20
CA THR A 173 18.36 -6.47 -11.85
C THR A 173 17.92 -5.33 -12.75
N LEU A 174 17.96 -4.08 -12.28
CA LEU A 174 17.58 -2.90 -13.05
C LEU A 174 18.48 -2.72 -14.29
N GLU A 175 19.79 -2.93 -14.15
CA GLU A 175 20.73 -2.90 -15.28
C GLU A 175 20.43 -3.99 -16.31
N ALA A 176 20.03 -5.18 -15.88
CA ALA A 176 19.67 -6.27 -16.77
C ALA A 176 18.34 -5.98 -17.51
N GLU A 177 17.36 -5.41 -16.80
CA GLU A 177 16.10 -4.94 -17.41
C GLU A 177 16.39 -3.83 -18.43
N ARG A 178 17.19 -2.82 -18.09
CA ARG A 178 17.62 -1.77 -19.02
C ARG A 178 18.27 -2.35 -20.27
N ARG A 179 19.20 -3.31 -20.13
CA ARG A 179 19.83 -4.00 -21.27
C ARG A 179 18.82 -4.74 -22.14
N LYS A 180 17.76 -5.31 -21.55
CA LYS A 180 16.69 -5.95 -22.31
C LYS A 180 15.92 -4.93 -23.14
N TYR A 181 15.50 -3.81 -22.54
CA TYR A 181 14.77 -2.76 -23.27
C TYR A 181 15.61 -2.11 -24.34
N GLN A 182 16.90 -1.81 -24.06
CA GLN A 182 17.80 -1.25 -25.06
C GLN A 182 17.93 -2.14 -26.29
N ARG A 183 18.04 -3.47 -26.11
CA ARG A 183 18.08 -4.40 -27.25
C ARG A 183 16.82 -4.37 -28.11
N ASN A 184 15.64 -4.18 -27.50
CA ASN A 184 14.40 -4.05 -28.25
C ASN A 184 14.42 -2.74 -29.07
N VAL A 185 14.79 -1.62 -28.44
CA VAL A 185 14.94 -0.33 -29.13
C VAL A 185 15.91 -0.44 -30.30
N ASP A 186 17.08 -1.04 -30.09
CA ASP A 186 18.11 -1.20 -31.12
C ASP A 186 17.64 -2.12 -32.27
N ALA A 187 16.88 -3.17 -31.96
CA ALA A 187 16.31 -4.08 -32.95
C ALA A 187 15.25 -3.39 -33.82
N ASP A 188 14.43 -2.52 -33.22
CA ASP A 188 13.34 -1.82 -33.88
C ASP A 188 13.81 -0.56 -34.63
N ALA A 189 14.99 -0.01 -34.30
CA ALA A 189 15.51 1.22 -34.91
C ALA A 189 15.66 1.12 -36.44
N LYS A 190 16.19 0.01 -36.96
CA LYS A 190 16.39 -0.20 -38.41
C LYS A 190 15.08 -0.32 -39.20
N PRO A 191 14.13 -1.22 -38.82
CA PRO A 191 12.86 -1.31 -39.53
C PRO A 191 12.05 0.00 -39.44
N LEU A 192 12.12 0.72 -38.32
CA LEU A 192 11.45 2.02 -38.17
C LEU A 192 12.01 3.08 -39.14
N ALA A 193 13.34 3.15 -39.28
CA ALA A 193 13.98 4.08 -40.22
C ALA A 193 13.62 3.76 -41.69
N LEU A 194 13.54 2.48 -42.04
CA LEU A 194 13.10 2.03 -43.37
C LEU A 194 11.61 2.36 -43.61
N TRP A 195 10.75 2.18 -42.60
CA TRP A 195 9.36 2.58 -42.69
C TRP A 195 9.23 4.08 -42.92
N ALA A 196 9.91 4.92 -42.13
CA ALA A 196 9.82 6.37 -42.20
C ALA A 196 10.28 6.97 -43.55
N THR A 197 11.09 6.22 -44.31
CA THR A 197 11.59 6.63 -45.63
C THR A 197 10.83 6.00 -46.80
N THR A 198 9.87 5.12 -46.53
CA THR A 198 9.03 4.52 -47.57
C THR A 198 7.95 5.53 -48.01
N PRO A 199 7.89 5.94 -49.29
CA PRO A 199 6.84 6.84 -49.75
C PRO A 199 5.47 6.16 -49.70
N ASP A 200 4.42 6.90 -49.31
CA ASP A 200 3.03 6.43 -49.22
C ASP A 200 2.56 5.68 -50.48
N SER A 201 3.09 6.04 -51.66
CA SER A 201 2.75 5.40 -52.93
C SER A 201 3.17 3.92 -52.99
N ALA A 202 4.24 3.51 -52.33
CA ALA A 202 4.68 2.11 -52.26
C ALA A 202 3.82 1.29 -51.29
N ALA A 203 3.37 1.90 -50.18
CA ALA A 203 2.45 1.28 -49.23
C ALA A 203 1.05 1.06 -49.85
N VAL A 204 0.54 2.05 -50.60
CA VAL A 204 -0.73 1.96 -51.33
C VAL A 204 -0.67 0.92 -52.46
N ALA A 205 0.46 0.78 -53.15
CA ALA A 205 0.65 -0.22 -54.20
C ALA A 205 0.69 -1.67 -53.66
N PHE A 206 1.26 -1.87 -52.47
CA PHE A 206 1.25 -3.18 -51.81
C PHE A 206 -0.16 -3.59 -51.37
N ALA A 207 -0.92 -2.66 -50.78
CA ALA A 207 -2.31 -2.89 -50.37
C ALA A 207 -3.24 -3.24 -51.55
N LYS A 208 -3.06 -2.60 -52.71
CA LYS A 208 -3.83 -2.91 -53.95
C LYS A 208 -3.49 -4.26 -54.59
N ARG A 209 -2.33 -4.84 -54.29
CA ARG A 209 -1.85 -6.07 -54.94
C ARG A 209 -2.27 -7.34 -54.19
N TYR A 210 -2.59 -7.21 -52.90
CA TYR A 210 -2.87 -8.34 -52.00
C TYR A 210 -4.12 -8.18 -51.12
N GLY A 211 -4.89 -7.11 -51.30
CA GLY A 211 -6.27 -6.97 -50.83
C GLY A 211 -7.25 -7.17 -51.98
#